data_AF-A0A9Q1M234-F1
#
_entry.id   AF-A0A9Q1M234-F1
#
_cell.length_a   1.000
_cell.length_b   1.000
_cell.length_c   1.000
_cell.angle_alpha   90.00
_cell.angle_beta   90.00
_cell.angle_gamma   90.00
#
_symmetry.space_group_name_H-M   'P 1'
#
loop_
_entity.id
_entity.type
_entity.pdbx_description
1 polymer ?
#
loop_
_entity_poly.entity_id
_entity_poly.type
_entity_poly.pdbx_seq_one_letter_code
_entity_poly.pdbx_strand_id
1 'polypeptide(L)'
;MEIELGDEDTPALECLEVEAFSDVTFDHLREVEVIDAIGSKPEMQLIKLLLAKSPVLVRMLIIACGFVKKSATIKILTELTKFQRASPKAVVDYTY
;
A
#
# COMPACT_ATOMS: atom_id res chain seq x y z
N MET A 1 -5.76 1.71 25.13
CA MET A 1 -4.64 0.97 24.53
C MET A 1 -3.93 1.95 23.62
N GLU A 2 -2.83 2.52 24.11
CA GLU A 2 -1.89 3.26 23.28
C GLU A 2 -1.05 2.20 22.57
N ILE A 3 -1.05 2.22 21.24
CA ILE A 3 -0.12 1.41 20.48
C ILE A 3 1.18 2.17 20.57
N GLU A 4 2.08 1.71 21.44
CA GLU A 4 3.47 2.14 21.39
C GLU A 4 3.98 1.80 19.98
N LEU A 5 4.28 2.84 19.21
CA LEU A 5 5.06 2.72 17.99
C LEU A 5 6.45 2.33 18.46
N GLY A 6 6.71 1.03 18.59
CA GLY A 6 8.07 0.53 18.71
C GLY A 6 8.87 1.09 17.54
N ASP A 7 10.02 1.71 17.84
CA ASP A 7 11.05 1.99 16.85
C ASP A 7 11.49 0.63 16.27
N GLU A 8 10.80 0.20 15.22
CA GLU A 8 11.06 -1.05 14.51
C GLU A 8 12.11 -0.77 13.43
N ASP A 9 13.37 -0.64 13.86
CA ASP A 9 14.55 -0.80 13.01
C ASP A 9 14.67 -2.28 12.59
N THR A 10 13.66 -2.80 11.89
CA THR A 10 13.72 -4.12 11.26
C THR A 10 14.25 -3.95 9.84
N PRO A 11 15.38 -4.59 9.46
CA PRO A 11 15.93 -4.50 8.10
C PRO A 11 14.93 -4.89 7.00
N ALA A 12 13.95 -5.73 7.33
CA ALA A 12 12.85 -6.10 6.44
C ALA A 12 12.01 -4.90 5.94
N LEU A 13 11.99 -3.76 6.65
CA LEU A 13 11.28 -2.55 6.23
C LEU A 13 12.07 -1.71 5.22
N GLU A 14 13.40 -1.81 5.20
CA GLU A 14 14.23 -1.26 4.11
C GLU A 14 14.04 -2.08 2.83
N CYS A 15 13.68 -3.37 2.96
CA CYS A 15 13.49 -4.30 1.84
C CYS A 15 12.20 -4.10 1.01
N LEU A 16 11.45 -2.99 1.13
CA LEU A 16 10.24 -2.70 0.32
C LEU A 16 10.29 -1.34 -0.39
N GLU A 17 11.45 -0.68 -0.42
CA GLU A 17 11.67 0.47 -1.31
C GLU A 17 11.57 0.03 -2.77
N VAL A 18 10.88 0.81 -3.60
CA VAL A 18 10.59 0.44 -5.01
C VAL A 18 11.87 0.24 -5.80
N GLU A 19 12.90 1.01 -5.45
CA GLU A 19 14.25 1.03 -5.99
C GLU A 19 14.95 -0.32 -5.80
N ALA A 20 14.73 -0.98 -4.66
CA ALA A 20 15.30 -2.30 -4.37
C ALA A 20 14.73 -3.41 -5.27
N PHE A 21 13.58 -3.17 -5.93
CA PHE A 21 12.91 -4.09 -6.85
C PHE A 21 12.97 -3.59 -8.30
N SER A 22 14.00 -2.84 -8.67
CA SER A 22 14.10 -2.22 -10.00
C SER A 22 13.88 -3.19 -11.18
N ASP A 23 14.29 -4.45 -11.03
CA ASP A 23 14.21 -5.55 -12.00
C ASP A 23 12.92 -6.39 -11.90
N VAL A 24 12.12 -6.21 -10.85
CA VAL A 24 10.85 -6.92 -10.68
C VAL A 24 9.71 -6.17 -11.34
N THR A 25 8.87 -6.92 -12.05
CA THR A 25 7.61 -6.43 -12.62
C THR A 25 6.52 -7.49 -12.42
N PHE A 26 5.31 -7.07 -12.06
CA PHE A 26 4.13 -7.91 -11.92
C PHE A 26 3.25 -7.80 -13.17
N ASP A 27 3.75 -8.32 -14.29
CA ASP A 27 3.16 -8.13 -15.64
C ASP A 27 1.76 -8.75 -15.83
N HIS A 28 1.29 -9.52 -14.85
CA HIS A 28 0.00 -10.19 -14.89
C HIS A 28 -0.91 -9.84 -13.71
N LEU A 29 -0.44 -9.02 -12.77
CA LEU A 29 -1.23 -8.66 -11.59
C LEU A 29 -2.28 -7.62 -11.97
N ARG A 30 -3.54 -8.04 -12.02
CA ARG A 30 -4.67 -7.19 -12.43
C ARG A 30 -5.50 -6.69 -11.26
N GLU A 31 -5.62 -7.46 -10.20
CA GLU A 31 -6.48 -7.16 -9.06
C GLU A 31 -5.76 -7.51 -7.76
N VAL A 32 -5.84 -6.63 -6.77
CA VAL A 32 -5.30 -6.82 -5.43
C VAL A 32 -6.36 -6.41 -4.42
N GLU A 33 -6.49 -7.20 -3.36
CA GLU A 33 -7.33 -6.90 -2.22
C GLU A 33 -6.47 -6.96 -0.94
N VAL A 34 -6.47 -5.87 -0.19
CA VAL A 34 -5.82 -5.75 1.12
C VAL A 34 -6.92 -5.67 2.16
N ILE A 35 -6.98 -6.66 3.05
CA ILE A 35 -8.03 -6.83 4.06
C ILE A 35 -7.46 -6.48 5.44
N ASP A 36 -8.30 -5.93 6.31
CA ASP A 36 -7.93 -5.49 7.66
C ASP A 36 -6.75 -4.49 7.66
N ALA A 37 -6.78 -3.59 6.68
CA ALA A 37 -5.76 -2.57 6.49
C ALA A 37 -5.70 -1.61 7.69
N ILE A 38 -4.53 -1.46 8.30
CA ILE A 38 -4.29 -0.54 9.43
C ILE A 38 -3.47 0.69 9.02
N GLY A 39 -2.87 0.66 7.83
CA GLY A 39 -2.01 1.73 7.33
C GLY A 39 -0.64 1.77 7.98
N SER A 40 -0.12 0.61 8.37
CA SER A 40 1.24 0.52 8.90
C SER A 40 2.27 0.89 7.82
N LYS A 41 3.47 1.32 8.24
CA LYS A 41 4.56 1.64 7.29
C LYS A 41 4.86 0.47 6.31
N PRO A 42 5.08 -0.78 6.76
CA PRO A 42 5.29 -1.91 5.85
C PRO A 42 4.13 -2.15 4.89
N GLU A 43 2.89 -2.05 5.37
CA GLU A 43 1.69 -2.21 4.54
C GLU A 43 1.65 -1.16 3.42
N MET A 44 1.91 0.10 3.77
CA MET A 44 1.98 1.20 2.80
C MET A 44 3.12 1.01 1.79
N GLN A 45 4.28 0.52 2.23
CA GLN A 45 5.40 0.21 1.34
C GLN A 45 5.04 -0.91 0.36
N LEU A 46 4.41 -1.99 0.83
CA LEU A 46 3.94 -3.06 -0.03
C LEU A 46 2.91 -2.57 -1.06
N ILE A 47 1.91 -1.80 -0.64
CA ILE A 47 0.90 -1.23 -1.56
C ILE A 47 1.58 -0.36 -2.62
N LYS A 48 2.52 0.50 -2.23
CA LYS A 48 3.28 1.34 -3.17
C LYS A 48 4.10 0.51 -4.14
N LEU A 49 4.79 -0.53 -3.66
CA LEU A 49 5.55 -1.45 -4.51
C LEU A 49 4.64 -2.10 -5.56
N LEU A 50 3.48 -2.62 -5.14
CA LEU A 50 2.51 -3.22 -6.06
C LEU A 50 1.99 -2.20 -7.08
N LEU A 51 1.67 -0.98 -6.67
CA LEU A 51 1.24 0.09 -7.58
C LEU A 51 2.34 0.50 -8.58
N ALA A 52 3.60 0.55 -8.14
CA ALA A 52 4.74 0.92 -8.96
C ALA A 52 5.19 -0.19 -9.91
N LYS A 53 4.96 -1.46 -9.58
CA LYS A 53 5.50 -2.61 -10.32
C LYS A 53 4.47 -3.42 -11.10
N SER A 54 3.19 -3.04 -11.06
CA SER A 54 2.11 -3.77 -11.74
C SER A 54 1.55 -2.98 -12.93
N PRO A 55 2.14 -3.07 -14.14
CA PRO A 55 1.75 -2.25 -15.29
C PRO A 55 0.35 -2.57 -15.83
N VAL A 56 -0.20 -3.76 -15.53
CA VAL A 56 -1.53 -4.18 -15.96
C VAL A 56 -2.59 -4.13 -14.85
N LEU A 57 -2.26 -3.55 -13.69
CA LEU A 57 -3.19 -3.46 -12.57
C LEU A 57 -4.42 -2.62 -12.94
N VAL A 58 -5.59 -3.16 -12.63
CA VAL A 58 -6.89 -2.53 -12.87
C VAL A 58 -7.50 -2.08 -11.55
N ARG A 59 -7.39 -2.89 -10.49
CA ARG A 59 -8.05 -2.62 -9.22
C ARG A 59 -7.14 -2.93 -8.03
N MET A 60 -7.06 -1.99 -7.11
CA MET A 60 -6.47 -2.13 -5.77
C MET A 60 -7.56 -1.80 -4.77
N LEU A 61 -8.12 -2.80 -4.10
CA LEU A 61 -9.10 -2.62 -3.04
C LEU A 61 -8.41 -2.68 -1.69
N ILE A 62 -8.67 -1.69 -0.84
CA ILE A 62 -8.16 -1.63 0.52
C ILE A 62 -9.36 -1.57 1.47
N ILE A 63 -9.53 -2.60 2.29
CA ILE A 63 -10.58 -2.68 3.30
C ILE A 63 -9.96 -2.36 4.65
N ALA A 64 -10.37 -1.24 5.24
CA ALA A 64 -9.87 -0.81 6.54
C ALA A 64 -10.25 -1.79 7.64
N CYS A 65 -9.34 -2.00 8.59
CA CYS A 65 -9.70 -2.61 9.85
C CYS A 65 -10.69 -1.70 10.61
N GLY A 66 -11.73 -2.28 11.20
CA GLY A 66 -12.82 -1.54 11.87
C GLY A 66 -12.39 -0.68 13.07
N PHE A 67 -11.17 -0.84 13.57
CA PHE A 67 -10.61 -0.04 14.67
C PHE A 67 -9.81 1.19 14.18
N VAL A 68 -9.60 1.34 12.87
CA VAL A 68 -8.84 2.47 12.30
C VAL A 68 -9.66 3.74 12.35
N LYS A 69 -9.06 4.80 12.90
CA LYS A 69 -9.70 6.13 12.93
C LYS A 69 -9.84 6.67 11.50
N LYS A 70 -10.98 7.27 11.19
CA LYS A 70 -11.23 7.94 9.89
C LYS A 70 -10.12 8.92 9.49
N SER A 71 -9.51 9.63 10.46
CA SER A 71 -8.40 10.55 10.20
C SER A 71 -7.12 9.86 9.72
N ALA A 72 -6.85 8.63 10.18
CA ALA A 72 -5.73 7.83 9.69
C ALA A 72 -6.00 7.35 8.25
N THR A 73 -7.23 6.92 7.95
CA THR A 73 -7.64 6.59 6.58
C THR A 73 -7.43 7.72 5.59
N ILE A 74 -7.84 8.95 5.95
CA ILE A 74 -7.67 10.10 5.06
C ILE A 74 -6.19 10.33 4.73
N LYS A 75 -5.29 10.12 5.69
CA LYS A 75 -3.84 10.22 5.45
C LYS A 75 -3.36 9.15 4.47
N ILE A 76 -3.75 7.89 4.68
CA ILE A 76 -3.42 6.76 3.80
C ILE A 76 -3.87 7.06 2.36
N LEU A 77 -5.13 7.44 2.18
CA LEU A 77 -5.68 7.79 0.87
C LEU A 77 -4.96 8.98 0.21
N THR A 78 -4.67 10.02 0.99
CA THR A 78 -3.94 11.20 0.50
C THR A 78 -2.53 10.85 0.02
N GLU A 79 -1.89 9.89 0.68
CA GLU A 79 -0.55 9.42 0.31
C GLU A 79 -0.59 8.56 -0.95
N LEU A 80 -1.52 7.60 -1.05
CA LEU A 80 -1.65 6.70 -2.21
C LEU A 80 -2.13 7.42 -3.48
N THR A 81 -2.92 8.49 -3.34
CA THR A 81 -3.39 9.29 -4.49
C THR A 81 -2.28 10.11 -5.12
N LYS A 82 -1.26 10.51 -4.34
CA LYS A 82 -0.08 11.23 -4.82
C LYS A 82 1.00 10.31 -5.38
N PHE A 83 0.92 9.01 -5.09
CA PHE A 83 1.93 8.05 -5.50
C PHE A 83 1.78 7.66 -6.97
N GLN A 84 2.88 7.66 -7.71
CA GLN A 84 2.91 7.31 -9.12
C GLN A 84 2.63 5.81 -9.31
N ARG A 85 1.82 5.48 -10.31
CA ARG A 85 1.46 4.09 -10.65
C ARG A 85 2.08 3.71 -11.99
N ALA A 86 2.46 2.44 -12.14
CA ALA A 86 2.86 1.92 -13.44
C ALA A 86 1.65 1.79 -14.38
N SER A 87 0.51 1.34 -13.86
CA SER A 87 -0.73 1.28 -14.64
C SER A 87 -1.50 2.61 -14.56
N PRO A 88 -1.76 3.29 -15.69
CA PRO A 88 -2.63 4.47 -15.72
C PRO A 88 -4.11 4.13 -15.53
N LYS A 89 -4.48 2.84 -15.63
CA LYS A 89 -5.86 2.36 -15.48
C LYS A 89 -6.17 1.86 -14.07
N ALA A 90 -5.16 1.74 -13.21
CA ALA A 90 -5.33 1.24 -11.86
C ALA A 90 -6.20 2.19 -11.04
N VAL A 91 -7.33 1.68 -10.54
CA VAL A 91 -8.19 2.35 -9.57
C VAL A 91 -7.83 1.85 -8.17
N VAL A 92 -7.71 2.78 -7.22
CA VAL A 92 -7.48 2.49 -5.80
C VAL A 92 -8.76 2.83 -5.05
N ASP A 93 -9.48 1.79 -4.64
CA ASP A 93 -10.71 1.90 -3.84
C ASP A 93 -10.38 1.64 -2.38
N TYR A 94 -11.03 2.39 -1.49
CA TYR A 94 -10.87 2.22 -0.05
C TYR A 94 -12.24 2.14 0.62
N THR A 95 -12.49 1.06 1.35
CA THR A 95 -13.77 0.78 2.00
C THR A 95 -13.61 0.45 3.47
N TYR A 96 -14.71 0.59 4.23
CA TYR A 96 -14.80 0.31 5.67
C TYR A 96 -15.76 -0.84 5.93
#